data_AF-A0A1H4HGB6-F1
#
_entry.id   AF-A0A1H4HGB6-F1
#
_cell.length_a   1.000
_cell.length_b   1.000
_cell.length_c   1.000
_cell.angle_alpha   90.00
_cell.angle_beta   90.00
_cell.angle_gamma   90.00
#
_symmetry.space_group_name_H-M   'P 1'
#
loop_
_entity.id
_entity.type
_entity.pdbx_description
1 polymer ?
#
loop_
_entity_poly.entity_id
_entity_poly.type
_entity_poly.pdbx_seq_one_letter_code
_entity_poly.pdbx_strand_id
1 'polypeptide(L)'
;MGTSKRKLSSEIKKMLKNKSLTNLNETAPEISKKILSEKILNEKFDKSDIIDNSIRIIHRQFLSLQSSGFKGKSKEELLLDSITQQEFLEMILDLIENDTTINSKILEKSLKIVMCKFFEIDEFEIYEFAQVLFYEIVYQILLGELNDNIKDIYDELNYELIQKMVKNMTDRIMNNNVYDKVNEFIDRKISLRKVLNEISIQTTNASFGEF
;
A
#
# COMPACT_ATOMS: atom_id res chain seq x y z
N MET A 1 -19.74 4.13 10.11
CA MET A 1 -18.28 4.31 9.93
C MET A 1 -17.75 5.70 10.29
N GLY A 2 -18.57 6.76 10.38
CA GLY A 2 -18.09 8.14 10.62
C GLY A 2 -17.53 8.45 12.02
N THR A 3 -17.85 7.69 13.06
CA THR A 3 -17.39 7.94 14.44
C THR A 3 -15.95 7.50 14.68
N SER A 4 -15.50 6.39 14.08
CA SER A 4 -14.14 5.87 14.25
C SER A 4 -13.09 6.74 13.58
N LYS A 5 -13.32 7.16 12.31
CA LYS A 5 -12.39 8.04 11.59
C LYS A 5 -12.27 9.41 12.26
N ARG A 6 -13.41 10.00 12.69
CA ARG A 6 -13.40 11.27 13.43
C ARG A 6 -12.64 11.17 14.76
N LYS A 7 -12.78 10.05 15.47
CA LYS A 7 -12.04 9.81 16.72
C LYS A 7 -10.53 9.69 16.46
N LEU A 8 -10.13 8.90 15.46
CA LEU A 8 -8.72 8.76 15.07
C LEU A 8 -8.11 10.11 14.66
N SER A 9 -8.79 10.85 13.78
CA SER A 9 -8.38 12.21 13.37
C SER A 9 -8.23 13.16 14.56
N SER A 10 -9.17 13.16 15.50
CA SER A 10 -9.07 13.98 16.72
C SER A 10 -7.87 13.60 17.57
N GLU A 11 -7.57 12.32 17.70
CA GLU A 11 -6.40 11.83 18.44
C GLU A 11 -5.09 12.24 17.76
N ILE A 12 -4.97 12.05 16.43
CA ILE A 12 -3.80 12.47 15.65
C ILE A 12 -3.58 13.98 15.80
N LYS A 13 -4.63 14.79 15.59
CA LYS A 13 -4.53 16.25 15.75
C LYS A 13 -4.12 16.66 17.15
N LYS A 14 -4.57 15.98 18.21
CA LYS A 14 -4.13 16.25 19.59
C LYS A 14 -2.64 16.00 19.79
N MET A 15 -2.10 14.96 19.16
CA MET A 15 -0.66 14.63 19.23
C MET A 15 0.18 15.67 18.48
N LEU A 16 -0.32 16.16 17.34
CA LEU A 16 0.35 17.17 16.52
C LEU A 16 0.29 18.58 17.14
N LYS A 17 -0.86 19.00 17.69
CA LYS A 17 -1.09 20.38 18.20
C LYS A 17 -0.06 20.90 19.20
N ASN A 18 0.57 20.01 19.96
CA ASN A 18 1.51 20.39 21.02
C ASN A 18 2.97 20.33 20.56
N LYS A 19 3.24 20.12 19.26
CA LYS A 19 4.59 19.98 18.70
C LYS A 19 4.87 21.04 17.67
N SER A 20 6.06 21.64 17.75
CA SER A 20 6.60 22.44 16.66
C SER A 20 6.92 21.55 15.45
N LEU A 21 6.98 22.15 14.27
CA LEU A 21 7.36 21.46 13.05
C LEU A 21 8.72 20.74 13.18
N THR A 22 9.68 21.37 13.86
CA THR A 22 11.02 20.80 14.12
C THR A 22 11.00 19.53 14.96
N ASN A 23 9.97 19.35 15.78
CA ASN A 23 9.85 18.23 16.72
C ASN A 23 8.79 17.20 16.27
N LEU A 24 8.29 17.33 15.03
CA LEU A 24 7.24 16.45 14.51
C LEU A 24 7.68 14.99 14.50
N ASN A 25 8.96 14.74 14.21
CA ASN A 25 9.58 13.42 14.17
C ASN A 25 9.40 12.63 15.48
N GLU A 26 9.36 13.30 16.64
CA GLU A 26 9.14 12.64 17.93
C GLU A 26 7.78 11.94 18.04
N THR A 27 6.79 12.41 17.26
CA THR A 27 5.43 11.87 17.28
C THR A 27 5.17 10.84 16.19
N ALA A 28 6.06 10.72 15.20
CA ALA A 28 5.87 9.82 14.06
C ALA A 28 5.65 8.36 14.49
N PRO A 29 6.40 7.78 15.47
CA PRO A 29 6.15 6.41 15.90
C PRO A 29 4.77 6.21 16.51
N GLU A 30 4.35 7.09 17.42
CA GLU A 30 3.07 6.95 18.11
C GLU A 30 1.88 7.16 17.16
N ILE A 31 1.99 8.13 16.23
CA ILE A 31 0.97 8.38 15.22
C ILE A 31 0.86 7.18 14.27
N SER A 32 1.98 6.68 13.77
CA SER A 32 2.03 5.50 12.89
C SER A 32 1.40 4.29 13.57
N LYS A 33 1.71 4.06 14.85
CA LYS A 33 1.15 2.94 15.63
C LYS A 33 -0.37 3.03 15.77
N LYS A 34 -0.93 4.24 15.89
CA LYS A 34 -2.39 4.44 15.92
C LYS A 34 -3.03 4.17 14.57
N ILE A 35 -2.42 4.68 13.49
CA ILE A 35 -2.93 4.53 12.12
C ILE A 35 -2.81 3.07 11.65
N LEU A 36 -1.67 2.42 11.89
CA LEU A 36 -1.37 1.04 11.51
C LEU A 36 -1.59 0.07 12.68
N SER A 37 -2.70 0.26 13.40
CA SER A 37 -3.14 -0.70 14.42
C SER A 37 -3.60 -2.01 13.77
N GLU A 38 -3.50 -3.14 14.48
CA GLU A 38 -3.93 -4.47 13.99
C GLU A 38 -5.35 -4.43 13.42
N LYS A 39 -6.27 -3.68 14.05
CA LYS A 39 -7.64 -3.50 13.56
C LYS A 39 -7.68 -2.82 12.18
N ILE A 40 -6.96 -1.71 12.00
CA ILE A 40 -6.97 -0.97 10.74
C ILE A 40 -6.26 -1.77 9.67
N LEU A 41 -5.11 -2.36 9.97
CA LEU A 41 -4.37 -3.20 9.02
C LEU A 41 -5.24 -4.36 8.50
N ASN A 42 -5.91 -5.10 9.39
CA ASN A 42 -6.81 -6.19 8.98
C ASN A 42 -8.00 -5.69 8.13
N GLU A 43 -8.53 -4.50 8.41
CA GLU A 43 -9.62 -3.92 7.60
C GLU A 43 -9.13 -3.50 6.20
N LYS A 44 -7.91 -2.98 6.10
CA LYS A 44 -7.37 -2.39 4.86
C LYS A 44 -6.64 -3.38 3.96
N PHE A 45 -6.04 -4.43 4.51
CA PHE A 45 -5.47 -5.54 3.74
C PHE A 45 -6.52 -6.60 3.36
N ASP A 46 -7.76 -6.50 3.85
CA ASP A 46 -8.80 -7.53 3.64
C ASP A 46 -8.36 -8.92 4.18
N LYS A 47 -9.04 -9.98 3.76
CA LYS A 47 -8.72 -11.36 4.19
C LYS A 47 -7.47 -11.91 3.48
N SER A 48 -6.74 -12.78 4.19
CA SER A 48 -5.53 -13.46 3.68
C SER A 48 -5.73 -14.12 2.32
N ASP A 49 -6.85 -14.82 2.15
CA ASP A 49 -7.15 -15.56 0.91
C ASP A 49 -7.38 -14.61 -0.27
N ILE A 50 -7.92 -13.41 -0.02
CA ILE A 50 -8.18 -12.41 -1.06
C ILE A 50 -6.86 -11.85 -1.56
N ILE A 51 -5.94 -11.47 -0.67
CA ILE A 51 -4.60 -11.01 -1.07
C ILE A 51 -3.85 -12.10 -1.83
N ASP A 52 -3.77 -13.31 -1.28
CA ASP A 52 -3.04 -14.41 -1.91
C ASP A 52 -3.63 -14.76 -3.28
N ASN A 53 -4.96 -14.83 -3.41
CA ASN A 53 -5.59 -15.07 -4.70
C ASN A 53 -5.33 -13.93 -5.70
N SER A 54 -5.40 -12.67 -5.24
CA SER A 54 -5.14 -11.50 -6.08
C SER A 54 -3.74 -11.55 -6.67
N ILE A 55 -2.72 -11.77 -5.84
CA ILE A 55 -1.31 -11.85 -6.27
C ILE A 55 -1.12 -13.00 -7.26
N ARG A 56 -1.75 -14.16 -7.04
CA ARG A 56 -1.65 -15.30 -7.96
C ARG A 56 -2.30 -15.04 -9.31
N ILE A 57 -3.48 -14.43 -9.34
CA ILE A 57 -4.17 -14.08 -10.58
C ILE A 57 -3.31 -13.09 -11.36
N ILE A 58 -2.83 -12.03 -10.72
CA ILE A 58 -1.94 -11.04 -11.33
C ILE A 58 -0.70 -11.71 -11.90
N HIS A 59 0.01 -12.50 -11.10
CA HIS A 59 1.21 -13.21 -11.56
C HIS A 59 0.95 -14.04 -12.82
N ARG A 60 -0.15 -14.81 -12.86
CA ARG A 60 -0.52 -15.60 -14.05
C ARG A 60 -0.79 -14.73 -15.27
N GLN A 61 -1.50 -13.62 -15.10
CA GLN A 61 -1.84 -12.75 -16.23
C GLN A 61 -0.62 -11.99 -16.76
N PHE A 62 0.30 -11.56 -15.89
CA PHE A 62 1.55 -10.94 -16.32
C PHE A 62 2.51 -11.92 -17.01
N LEU A 63 2.60 -13.17 -16.53
CA LEU A 63 3.33 -14.23 -17.25
C LEU A 63 2.68 -14.54 -18.61
N SER A 64 1.35 -14.59 -18.67
CA SER A 64 0.64 -14.78 -19.93
C SER A 64 0.94 -13.65 -20.90
N LEU A 65 0.88 -12.39 -20.45
CA LEU A 65 1.19 -11.22 -21.25
C LEU A 65 2.61 -11.30 -21.85
N GLN A 66 3.60 -11.73 -21.08
CA GLN A 66 4.98 -11.91 -21.57
C GLN A 66 5.10 -13.03 -22.62
N SER A 67 4.37 -14.12 -22.43
CA SER A 67 4.46 -15.31 -23.29
C SER A 67 3.64 -15.22 -24.58
N SER A 68 2.45 -14.64 -24.52
CA SER A 68 1.43 -14.71 -25.58
C SER A 68 0.85 -13.35 -25.97
N GLY A 69 1.25 -12.28 -25.28
CA GLY A 69 0.61 -10.97 -25.43
C GLY A 69 -0.84 -10.94 -24.93
N PHE A 70 -1.56 -9.89 -25.28
CA PHE A 70 -2.98 -9.71 -24.99
C PHE A 70 -3.71 -9.16 -26.21
N LYS A 71 -4.84 -9.79 -26.59
CA LYS A 71 -5.64 -9.45 -27.79
C LYS A 71 -4.80 -9.32 -29.07
N GLY A 72 -3.81 -10.20 -29.24
CA GLY A 72 -2.93 -10.22 -30.42
C GLY A 72 -1.85 -9.14 -30.45
N LYS A 73 -1.64 -8.42 -29.33
CA LYS A 73 -0.56 -7.45 -29.16
C LYS A 73 0.50 -7.96 -28.19
N SER A 74 1.78 -7.74 -28.49
CA SER A 74 2.88 -7.99 -27.57
C SER A 74 2.86 -7.00 -26.40
N LYS A 75 3.61 -7.28 -25.34
CA LYS A 75 3.72 -6.35 -24.19
C LYS A 75 4.23 -4.96 -24.62
N GLU A 76 5.21 -4.91 -25.51
CA GLU A 76 5.75 -3.65 -26.04
C GLU A 76 4.70 -2.87 -26.83
N GLU A 77 3.85 -3.57 -27.59
CA GLU A 77 2.74 -2.95 -28.32
C GLU A 77 1.63 -2.45 -27.38
N LEU A 78 1.36 -3.17 -26.29
CA LEU A 78 0.40 -2.70 -25.27
C LEU A 78 0.89 -1.44 -24.55
N LEU A 79 2.19 -1.28 -24.29
CA LEU A 79 2.74 -0.08 -23.64
C LEU A 79 2.49 1.20 -24.45
N LEU A 80 2.27 1.07 -25.76
CA LEU A 80 1.98 2.18 -26.66
C LEU A 80 0.48 2.45 -26.82
N ASP A 81 -0.39 1.60 -26.25
CA ASP A 81 -1.84 1.66 -26.39
C ASP A 81 -2.52 1.71 -25.01
N SER A 82 -2.78 2.93 -24.54
CA SER A 82 -3.38 3.18 -23.24
C SER A 82 -4.77 2.55 -23.06
N ILE A 83 -5.55 2.42 -24.15
CA ILE A 83 -6.87 1.79 -24.10
C ILE A 83 -6.71 0.29 -23.83
N THR A 84 -5.85 -0.37 -24.58
CA THR A 84 -5.63 -1.82 -24.45
C THR A 84 -4.95 -2.14 -23.11
N GLN A 85 -4.06 -1.27 -22.63
CA GLN A 85 -3.49 -1.37 -21.29
C GLN A 85 -4.57 -1.32 -20.21
N GLN A 86 -5.50 -0.35 -20.28
CA GLN A 86 -6.59 -0.26 -19.32
C GLN A 86 -7.48 -1.50 -19.37
N GLU A 87 -7.84 -1.99 -20.56
CA GLU A 87 -8.63 -3.21 -20.73
C GLU A 87 -7.95 -4.44 -20.09
N PHE A 88 -6.62 -4.56 -20.21
CA PHE A 88 -5.87 -5.64 -19.58
C PHE A 88 -5.93 -5.56 -18.05
N LEU A 89 -5.72 -4.36 -17.49
CA LEU A 89 -5.75 -4.15 -16.04
C LEU A 89 -7.14 -4.39 -15.45
N GLU A 90 -8.20 -3.92 -16.11
CA GLU A 90 -9.59 -4.17 -15.68
C GLU A 90 -9.94 -5.66 -15.79
N MET A 91 -9.50 -6.35 -16.85
CA MET A 91 -9.69 -7.80 -16.98
C MET A 91 -9.05 -8.58 -15.83
N ILE A 92 -7.88 -8.18 -15.33
CA ILE A 92 -7.28 -8.79 -14.14
C ILE A 92 -8.16 -8.58 -12.91
N LEU A 93 -8.68 -7.38 -12.71
CA LEU A 93 -9.55 -7.07 -11.56
C LEU A 93 -10.86 -7.84 -11.61
N ASP A 94 -11.48 -7.93 -12.79
CA ASP A 94 -12.67 -8.73 -13.01
C ASP A 94 -12.41 -10.20 -12.66
N LEU A 95 -11.26 -10.76 -13.05
CA LEU A 95 -10.87 -12.13 -12.67
C LEU A 95 -10.73 -12.30 -11.15
N ILE A 96 -10.18 -11.31 -10.44
CA ILE A 96 -10.09 -11.35 -8.98
C ILE A 96 -11.48 -11.30 -8.35
N GLU A 97 -12.36 -10.42 -8.83
CA GLU A 97 -13.71 -10.23 -8.28
C GLU A 97 -14.66 -11.39 -8.58
N ASN A 98 -14.45 -12.10 -9.69
CA ASN A 98 -15.19 -13.32 -10.03
C ASN A 98 -14.95 -14.45 -9.01
N ASP A 99 -13.74 -14.54 -8.45
CA ASP A 99 -13.41 -15.52 -7.41
C ASP A 99 -13.71 -15.00 -6.00
N THR A 100 -13.37 -13.74 -5.73
CA THR A 100 -13.45 -13.12 -4.41
C THR A 100 -13.69 -11.62 -4.47
N THR A 101 -14.73 -11.12 -3.80
CA THR A 101 -15.00 -9.67 -3.71
C THR A 101 -13.94 -8.96 -2.86
N ILE A 102 -13.25 -7.97 -3.46
CA ILE A 102 -12.36 -7.05 -2.75
C ILE A 102 -13.21 -6.04 -1.98
N ASN A 103 -13.21 -6.11 -0.65
CA ASN A 103 -13.97 -5.19 0.19
C ASN A 103 -13.17 -3.93 0.54
N SER A 104 -11.84 -4.03 0.51
CA SER A 104 -10.96 -2.92 0.82
C SER A 104 -10.69 -2.05 -0.42
N LYS A 105 -11.24 -0.84 -0.41
CA LYS A 105 -10.93 0.21 -1.40
C LYS A 105 -9.44 0.58 -1.44
N ILE A 106 -8.73 0.43 -0.32
CA ILE A 106 -7.29 0.69 -0.28
C ILE A 106 -6.55 -0.41 -1.05
N LEU A 107 -6.90 -1.68 -0.80
CA LEU A 107 -6.31 -2.80 -1.52
C LEU A 107 -6.55 -2.68 -3.02
N GLU A 108 -7.80 -2.43 -3.44
CA GLU A 108 -8.15 -2.25 -4.86
C GLU A 108 -7.33 -1.13 -5.51
N LYS A 109 -7.25 0.04 -4.86
CA LYS A 109 -6.44 1.17 -5.34
C LYS A 109 -4.96 0.82 -5.44
N SER A 110 -4.41 0.16 -4.42
CA SER A 110 -3.00 -0.24 -4.40
C SER A 110 -2.69 -1.29 -5.47
N LEU A 111 -3.58 -2.26 -5.71
CA LEU A 111 -3.45 -3.23 -6.80
C LEU A 111 -3.37 -2.51 -8.15
N LYS A 112 -4.30 -1.59 -8.44
CA LYS A 112 -4.27 -0.78 -9.67
C LYS A 112 -2.94 -0.05 -9.85
N ILE A 113 -2.49 0.67 -8.81
CA ILE A 113 -1.22 1.43 -8.85
C ILE A 113 -0.04 0.51 -9.13
N VAL A 114 0.06 -0.62 -8.40
CA VAL A 114 1.22 -1.51 -8.49
C VAL A 114 1.22 -2.26 -9.81
N MET A 115 0.06 -2.71 -10.30
CA MET A 115 -0.03 -3.32 -11.63
C MET A 115 0.39 -2.35 -12.72
N CYS A 116 -0.01 -1.07 -12.67
CA CYS A 116 0.47 -0.07 -13.61
C CYS A 116 2.00 0.05 -13.58
N LYS A 117 2.63 0.09 -12.40
CA LYS A 117 4.10 0.14 -12.26
C LYS A 117 4.76 -1.09 -12.89
N PHE A 118 4.25 -2.28 -12.60
CA PHE A 118 4.80 -3.53 -13.12
C PHE A 118 4.50 -3.77 -14.61
N PHE A 119 3.58 -3.00 -15.18
CA PHE A 119 3.33 -3.03 -16.61
C PHE A 119 4.53 -2.50 -17.40
N GLU A 120 5.21 -1.50 -16.86
CA GLU A 120 6.39 -0.84 -17.45
C GLU A 120 7.71 -1.59 -17.22
N ILE A 121 7.72 -2.60 -16.35
CA ILE A 121 8.91 -3.41 -16.05
C ILE A 121 8.98 -4.59 -17.02
N ASP A 122 10.13 -4.89 -17.61
CA ASP A 122 10.27 -5.96 -18.60
C ASP A 122 9.88 -7.34 -18.06
N GLU A 123 10.51 -7.76 -16.95
CA GLU A 123 10.29 -9.05 -16.30
C GLU A 123 9.43 -8.91 -15.03
N PHE A 124 8.47 -9.82 -14.84
CA PHE A 124 7.58 -9.78 -13.69
C PHE A 124 8.13 -10.72 -12.63
N GLU A 125 8.44 -10.18 -11.45
CA GLU A 125 8.93 -10.94 -10.31
C GLU A 125 7.90 -10.85 -9.17
N ILE A 126 7.47 -12.02 -8.66
CA ILE A 126 6.34 -12.10 -7.73
C ILE A 126 6.67 -11.57 -6.34
N TYR A 127 7.91 -11.75 -5.87
CA TYR A 127 8.32 -11.23 -4.56
C TYR A 127 8.42 -9.70 -4.61
N GLU A 128 9.01 -9.15 -5.68
CA GLU A 128 9.07 -7.70 -5.89
C GLU A 128 7.66 -7.10 -5.97
N PHE A 129 6.77 -7.72 -6.77
CA PHE A 129 5.38 -7.28 -6.88
C PHE A 129 4.69 -7.26 -5.50
N ALA A 130 4.83 -8.33 -4.73
CA ALA A 130 4.22 -8.43 -3.41
C ALA A 130 4.79 -7.38 -2.43
N GLN A 131 6.10 -7.17 -2.42
CA GLN A 131 6.74 -6.17 -1.56
C GLN A 131 6.25 -4.75 -1.91
N VAL A 132 6.20 -4.42 -3.20
CA VAL A 132 5.71 -3.11 -3.67
C VAL A 132 4.21 -2.94 -3.38
N LEU A 133 3.41 -4.00 -3.50
CA LEU A 133 1.99 -3.98 -3.14
C LEU A 133 1.79 -3.68 -1.65
N PHE A 134 2.49 -4.40 -0.77
CA PHE A 134 2.38 -4.18 0.68
C PHE A 134 2.85 -2.78 1.06
N TYR A 135 3.95 -2.31 0.44
CA TYR A 135 4.43 -0.95 0.60
C TYR A 135 3.35 0.07 0.21
N GLU A 136 2.74 -0.08 -0.97
CA GLU A 136 1.74 0.85 -1.47
C GLU A 136 0.49 0.86 -0.58
N ILE A 137 0.06 -0.28 -0.05
CA ILE A 137 -1.07 -0.34 0.89
C ILE A 137 -0.75 0.47 2.16
N VAL A 138 0.42 0.25 2.78
CA VAL A 138 0.83 0.99 3.99
C VAL A 138 0.93 2.49 3.70
N TYR A 139 1.54 2.86 2.57
CA TYR A 139 1.64 4.25 2.12
C TYR A 139 0.26 4.90 1.99
N GLN A 140 -0.69 4.25 1.32
CA GLN A 140 -2.04 4.81 1.10
C GLN A 140 -2.83 4.93 2.42
N ILE A 141 -2.66 4.00 3.36
CA ILE A 141 -3.27 4.11 4.70
C ILE A 141 -2.71 5.33 5.44
N LEU A 142 -1.39 5.47 5.48
CA LEU A 142 -0.72 6.59 6.16
C LEU A 142 -1.08 7.92 5.50
N LEU A 143 -1.01 8.02 4.17
CA LEU A 143 -1.34 9.24 3.44
C LEU A 143 -2.78 9.67 3.66
N GLY A 144 -3.72 8.73 3.61
CA GLY A 144 -5.15 9.01 3.78
C GLY A 144 -5.54 9.51 5.18
N GLU A 145 -4.76 9.17 6.20
CA GLU A 145 -4.96 9.68 7.56
C GLU A 145 -4.09 10.91 7.86
N LEU A 146 -2.87 10.98 7.35
CA LEU A 146 -1.95 12.08 7.69
C LEU A 146 -2.20 13.33 6.88
N ASN A 147 -2.63 13.22 5.63
CA ASN A 147 -2.73 14.39 4.76
C ASN A 147 -3.60 15.50 5.33
N ASP A 148 -4.86 15.18 5.61
CA ASP A 148 -5.81 16.16 6.12
C ASP A 148 -5.45 16.58 7.54
N ASN A 149 -4.96 15.64 8.37
CA ASN A 149 -4.66 15.92 9.77
C ASN A 149 -3.42 16.80 9.97
N ILE A 150 -2.38 16.64 9.14
CA ILE A 150 -1.19 17.49 9.16
C ILE A 150 -1.54 18.85 8.56
N LYS A 151 -2.24 18.88 7.42
CA LYS A 151 -2.61 20.12 6.75
C LYS A 151 -3.47 21.03 7.63
N ASP A 152 -4.39 20.46 8.39
CA ASP A 152 -5.27 21.19 9.32
C ASP A 152 -4.54 21.80 10.54
N ILE A 153 -3.30 21.35 10.83
CA ILE A 153 -2.51 21.84 11.97
C ILE A 153 -1.35 22.74 11.50
N TYR A 154 -0.75 22.43 10.35
CA TYR A 154 0.38 23.14 9.79
C TYR A 154 0.00 23.66 8.40
N ASP A 155 -0.57 24.86 8.36
CA ASP A 155 -1.02 25.49 7.11
C ASP A 155 0.12 25.67 6.10
N GLU A 156 1.35 25.82 6.58
CA GLU A 156 2.58 25.97 5.79
C GLU A 156 3.01 24.71 5.03
N LEU A 157 2.59 23.52 5.49
CA LEU A 157 2.90 22.27 4.80
C LEU A 157 1.98 22.09 3.61
N ASN A 158 2.55 21.97 2.41
CA ASN A 158 1.80 21.64 1.20
C ASN A 158 1.68 20.12 1.02
N TYR A 159 0.87 19.71 0.05
CA TYR A 159 0.61 18.30 -0.24
C TYR A 159 1.90 17.52 -0.58
N GLU A 160 2.81 18.11 -1.34
CA GLU A 160 4.06 17.46 -1.77
C GLU A 160 5.00 17.17 -0.58
N LEU A 161 5.14 18.12 0.35
CA LEU A 161 5.91 17.93 1.57
C LEU A 161 5.32 16.83 2.44
N ILE A 162 3.99 16.83 2.60
CA ILE A 162 3.29 15.78 3.34
C ILE A 162 3.51 14.41 2.68
N GLN A 163 3.42 14.31 1.34
CA GLN A 163 3.71 13.06 0.64
C GLN A 163 5.14 12.59 0.89
N LYS A 164 6.13 13.49 0.84
CA LYS A 164 7.53 13.19 1.16
C LYS A 164 7.68 12.68 2.60
N MET A 165 7.02 13.32 3.56
CA MET A 165 7.01 12.90 4.96
C MET A 165 6.39 11.52 5.14
N VAL A 166 5.25 11.25 4.51
CA VAL A 166 4.57 9.94 4.55
C VAL A 166 5.40 8.86 3.87
N LYS A 167 6.08 9.20 2.75
CA LYS A 167 7.00 8.31 2.07
C LYS A 167 8.15 7.91 3.01
N ASN A 168 8.81 8.89 3.64
CA ASN A 168 9.87 8.64 4.61
C ASN A 168 9.41 7.71 5.75
N MET A 169 8.19 7.91 6.27
CA MET A 169 7.64 7.02 7.29
C MET A 169 7.43 5.61 6.76
N THR A 170 6.88 5.49 5.56
CA THR A 170 6.62 4.19 4.92
C THR A 170 7.93 3.44 4.68
N ASP A 171 8.96 4.11 4.18
CA ASP A 171 10.30 3.55 3.95
C ASP A 171 10.92 2.99 5.25
N ARG A 172 10.71 3.66 6.39
CA ARG A 172 11.20 3.18 7.70
C ARG A 172 10.44 1.97 8.21
N ILE A 173 9.14 1.90 7.95
CA ILE A 173 8.26 0.81 8.39
C ILE A 173 8.46 -0.42 7.51
N MET A 174 8.45 -0.23 6.18
CA MET A 174 8.62 -1.25 5.16
C MET A 174 10.10 -1.51 4.91
N ASN A 175 10.76 -2.04 5.94
CA ASN A 175 12.16 -2.41 5.91
C ASN A 175 12.35 -3.90 5.58
N ASN A 176 13.62 -4.34 5.53
CA ASN A 176 13.99 -5.72 5.19
C ASN A 176 13.26 -6.77 6.04
N ASN A 177 13.04 -6.52 7.34
CA ASN A 177 12.33 -7.49 8.19
C ASN A 177 10.88 -7.70 7.72
N VAL A 178 10.20 -6.63 7.30
CA VAL A 178 8.84 -6.74 6.74
C VAL A 178 8.89 -7.42 5.37
N TYR A 179 9.82 -7.06 4.51
CA TYR A 179 9.95 -7.68 3.19
C TYR A 179 10.27 -9.18 3.28
N ASP A 180 11.10 -9.60 4.22
CA ASP A 180 11.35 -11.02 4.50
C ASP A 180 10.05 -11.73 4.92
N LYS A 181 9.22 -11.09 5.74
CA LYS A 181 7.89 -11.63 6.11
C LYS A 181 6.93 -11.66 4.94
N VAL A 182 6.94 -10.66 4.06
CA VAL A 182 6.15 -10.70 2.82
C VAL A 182 6.57 -11.90 1.97
N ASN A 183 7.87 -12.13 1.79
CA ASN A 183 8.38 -13.27 1.03
C ASN A 183 7.98 -14.61 1.66
N GLU A 184 8.10 -14.74 3.00
CA GLU A 184 7.61 -15.92 3.73
C GLU A 184 6.10 -16.14 3.55
N PHE A 185 5.32 -15.06 3.41
CA PHE A 185 3.88 -15.14 3.15
C PHE A 185 3.59 -15.62 1.72
N ILE A 186 4.31 -15.12 0.72
CA ILE A 186 4.22 -15.60 -0.67
C ILE A 186 4.59 -17.09 -0.78
N ASP A 187 5.62 -17.51 -0.05
CA ASP A 187 6.00 -18.92 0.10
C ASP A 187 5.00 -19.75 0.93
N ARG A 188 3.96 -19.13 1.50
CA ARG A 188 2.94 -19.73 2.37
C ARG A 188 3.52 -20.34 3.66
N LYS A 189 4.69 -19.89 4.09
CA LYS A 189 5.35 -20.31 5.34
C LYS A 189 4.73 -19.61 6.55
N ILE A 190 4.16 -18.42 6.35
CA ILE A 190 3.46 -17.66 7.37
C ILE A 190 2.10 -17.15 6.89
N SER A 191 1.23 -16.78 7.82
CA SER A 191 -0.04 -16.13 7.52
C SER A 191 0.11 -14.63 7.34
N LEU A 192 -0.84 -14.00 6.61
CA LEU A 192 -0.91 -12.54 6.46
C LEU A 192 -0.86 -11.83 7.83
N ARG A 193 -1.53 -12.37 8.85
CA ARG A 193 -1.53 -11.80 10.19
C ARG A 193 -0.13 -11.61 10.77
N LYS A 194 0.81 -12.53 10.49
CA LYS A 194 2.20 -12.39 10.94
C LYS A 194 2.90 -11.22 10.23
N VAL A 195 2.64 -11.00 8.95
CA VAL A 195 3.14 -9.83 8.20
C VAL A 195 2.57 -8.54 8.78
N LEU A 196 1.27 -8.48 9.02
CA LEU A 196 0.61 -7.29 9.58
C LEU A 196 1.12 -6.95 10.99
N ASN A 197 1.38 -7.97 11.81
CA ASN A 197 2.00 -7.79 13.12
C ASN A 197 3.41 -7.20 12.99
N GLU A 198 4.21 -7.69 12.05
CA GLU A 198 5.54 -7.14 11.80
C GLU A 198 5.48 -5.67 11.36
N ILE A 199 4.59 -5.32 10.42
CA ILE A 199 4.34 -3.91 10.04
C ILE A 199 4.01 -3.06 11.27
N SER A 200 3.13 -3.56 12.13
CA SER A 200 2.74 -2.85 13.35
C SER A 200 3.91 -2.65 14.32
N ILE A 201 4.80 -3.65 14.46
CA ILE A 201 6.02 -3.55 15.28
C ILE A 201 6.98 -2.49 14.70
N GLN A 202 7.17 -2.50 13.38
CA GLN A 202 8.08 -1.57 12.70
C GLN A 202 7.61 -0.10 12.72
N THR A 203 6.36 0.18 13.14
CA THR A 203 5.91 1.56 13.40
C THR A 203 6.75 2.29 14.45
N THR A 204 7.44 1.56 15.33
CA THR A 204 8.38 2.13 16.30
C THR A 204 9.57 2.83 15.66
N ASN A 205 9.92 2.46 14.42
CA ASN A 205 11.01 3.06 13.65
C ASN A 205 10.56 4.23 12.76
N ALA A 206 9.25 4.55 12.76
CA ALA A 206 8.70 5.56 11.86
C ALA A 206 9.26 6.96 12.16
N SER A 207 9.60 7.67 11.09
CA SER A 207 10.06 9.06 11.15
C SER A 207 9.57 9.78 9.90
N PHE A 208 9.15 11.03 10.05
CA PHE A 208 8.84 11.92 8.92
C PHE A 208 10.10 12.29 8.11
N GLY A 209 11.29 11.99 8.64
CA GLY A 209 12.58 12.27 8.00
C GLY A 209 12.90 13.76 7.94
N GLU A 210 13.80 14.10 7.03
CA GLU A 210 14.04 15.48 6.61
C GLU A 210 13.02 15.83 5.52
N PHE A 211 12.33 16.95 5.67
CA PHE A 211 11.29 17.38 4.75
C PHE A 211 11.50 18.83 4.33
#